data_AF-A0A921TAA7-F1
#
_entry.id   AF-A0A921TAA7-F1
#
_cell.length_a   1.000
_cell.length_b   1.000
_cell.length_c   1.000
_cell.angle_alpha   90.00
_cell.angle_beta   90.00
_cell.angle_gamma   90.00
#
_symmetry.space_group_name_H-M   'P 1'
#
loop_
_entity.id
_entity.type
_entity.pdbx_description
1 polymer ?
#
loop_
_entity_poly.entity_id
_entity_poly.type
_entity_poly.pdbx_seq_one_letter_code
_entity_poly.pdbx_strand_id
1 'polypeptide(L)'
;MKVSSSVVQNQPPQPQTAGQDVKTPLVKGVGERNLSIYRHSDGRVEVVLSPPPPAHLVLSGGGAKGIAFPGMVQALEEADKLKGVKVVSGSSAGAISAALLASGMDAKAFTQLSNNLDLPSLLNSKDPVTAWLQEASSQIGKFVGKVPGPAGNISQLLLTLLPRLQTEGQPLEDLIRNESRKSVLAHIAGMPAANRPPEVTAIAERLSTGGGPTFRDLEILSRHIPAIKQLNITGTGMFDGRPQLVVFNASLTPDMDIARAALISGALPGLFKSPTEQGHGFQAASEVTAFQDGGLLLNTPAPGIIERSFPQSPLGKDEALIVKFESDKPSAPPQSGGFFSYLTDTFTGTPHTAAESYQDDRLKAYSEQTVTLPLNSDKGDYRGLLGGTVNFTMTCEQKQHLQAQARQAVSGHLQKRELERERHAFPSLNDAVMAMDDQMLASVQDKLQKDPAGAEALRFRKDAQQALKALDSAIAEANQSDTSLVMTPKIASALRNLDALARRPEDIDWLGKRLNAPGQRNFQQLLQVGAKRGTGNGSGLSKVLSSAVTEMQKRDIGVKAANFIREVIYPSLYRPGQPAANVELLQRAVRDLGEATTPHEFNRVLDGIVKHYRARNKPWGKP
;
A
#
# COMPACT_ATOMS: atom_id res chain seq x y z
N MET A 1 -5.22 22.32 57.08
CA MET A 1 -4.62 21.02 57.42
C MET A 1 -3.86 20.51 56.21
N LYS A 2 -2.54 20.34 56.33
CA LYS A 2 -1.68 19.78 55.29
C LYS A 2 -1.90 18.26 55.24
N VAL A 3 -2.24 17.72 54.08
CA VAL A 3 -2.34 16.28 53.84
C VAL A 3 -1.12 15.86 53.01
N SER A 4 -0.32 14.97 53.58
CA SER A 4 0.95 14.48 53.05
C SER A 4 0.78 13.69 51.75
N SER A 5 1.60 14.03 50.77
CA SER A 5 1.82 13.28 49.53
C SER A 5 2.84 12.16 49.75
N SER A 6 2.42 10.90 49.58
CA SER A 6 3.32 9.75 49.52
C SER A 6 3.99 9.69 48.15
N VAL A 7 5.28 10.01 48.11
CA VAL A 7 6.13 9.87 46.92
C VAL A 7 6.45 8.38 46.74
N VAL A 8 5.94 7.77 45.67
CA VAL A 8 6.44 6.49 45.17
C VAL A 8 7.82 6.77 44.59
N GLN A 9 8.88 6.35 45.29
CA GLN A 9 10.24 6.37 44.77
C GLN A 9 10.34 5.40 43.59
N ASN A 10 10.53 5.94 42.38
CA ASN A 10 11.03 5.17 41.24
C ASN A 10 12.42 4.64 41.60
N GLN A 11 12.52 3.33 41.88
CA GLN A 11 13.82 2.65 41.82
C GLN A 11 14.30 2.63 40.36
N PRO A 12 15.54 3.06 40.06
CA PRO A 12 16.12 2.85 38.75
C PRO A 12 16.31 1.34 38.52
N PRO A 13 16.19 0.85 37.26
CA PRO A 13 16.47 -0.54 36.95
C PRO A 13 17.89 -0.88 37.39
N GLN A 14 18.04 -1.98 38.14
CA GLN A 14 19.34 -2.46 38.57
C GLN A 14 20.27 -2.65 37.35
N PRO A 15 21.55 -2.25 37.44
CA PRO A 15 22.52 -2.54 36.39
C PRO A 15 22.65 -4.07 36.31
N GLN A 16 22.27 -4.65 35.18
CA GLN A 16 22.56 -6.05 34.87
C GLN A 16 24.09 -6.20 34.84
N THR A 17 24.63 -6.82 35.88
CA THR A 17 25.98 -7.40 35.84
C THR A 17 26.03 -8.38 34.67
N ALA A 18 26.84 -8.06 33.66
CA ALA A 18 27.11 -8.89 32.51
C ALA A 18 27.86 -10.18 32.92
N GLY A 19 27.12 -11.14 33.45
CA GLY A 19 27.45 -12.55 33.21
C GLY A 19 27.19 -12.81 31.74
N GLN A 20 28.16 -13.37 31.02
CA GLN A 20 27.96 -13.79 29.63
C GLN A 20 26.74 -14.73 29.57
N ASP A 21 25.62 -14.21 29.08
CA ASP A 21 24.39 -14.98 28.91
C ASP A 21 24.67 -16.02 27.82
N VAL A 22 25.02 -17.25 28.25
CA VAL A 22 25.42 -18.33 27.34
C VAL A 22 24.19 -18.76 26.56
N LYS A 23 24.04 -18.19 25.36
CA LYS A 23 22.94 -18.53 24.46
C LYS A 23 23.27 -19.73 23.59
N THR A 24 22.41 -20.73 23.63
CA THR A 24 22.55 -21.94 22.81
C THR A 24 21.90 -21.72 21.44
N PRO A 25 22.63 -21.87 20.32
CA PRO A 25 22.02 -21.77 19.00
C PRO A 25 21.22 -23.03 18.67
N LEU A 26 19.92 -22.86 18.39
CA LEU A 26 19.04 -23.93 17.88
C LEU A 26 19.05 -23.96 16.35
N VAL A 27 19.12 -22.77 15.72
CA VAL A 27 19.15 -22.58 14.27
C VAL A 27 20.11 -21.45 13.95
N LYS A 28 20.84 -21.55 12.83
CA LYS A 28 21.73 -20.49 12.33
C LYS A 28 21.57 -20.31 10.82
N GLY A 29 21.38 -19.06 10.40
CA GLY A 29 21.50 -18.59 9.02
C GLY A 29 20.70 -19.38 8.00
N VAL A 30 19.42 -19.68 8.27
CA VAL A 30 18.58 -20.50 7.38
C VAL A 30 17.73 -19.64 6.46
N GLY A 31 17.71 -20.00 5.17
CA GLY A 31 16.86 -19.38 4.15
C GLY A 31 17.26 -17.95 3.79
N GLU A 32 16.47 -17.33 2.91
CA GLU A 32 16.69 -15.96 2.40
C GLU A 32 16.69 -14.90 3.50
N ARG A 33 15.97 -15.17 4.59
CA ARG A 33 15.90 -14.28 5.77
C ARG A 33 17.01 -14.54 6.80
N ASN A 34 18.03 -15.35 6.49
CA ASN A 34 19.15 -15.65 7.40
C ASN A 34 18.71 -16.02 8.83
N LEU A 35 17.60 -16.76 8.94
CA LEU A 35 16.91 -17.01 10.20
C LEU A 35 17.81 -17.77 11.18
N SER A 36 17.95 -17.23 12.38
CA SER A 36 18.70 -17.80 13.48
C SER A 36 17.86 -17.76 14.75
N ILE A 37 17.93 -18.82 15.55
CA ILE A 37 17.16 -18.97 16.78
C ILE A 37 18.15 -19.36 17.88
N TYR A 38 18.13 -18.61 18.98
CA TYR A 38 18.96 -18.83 20.16
C TYR A 38 18.07 -19.00 21.38
N ARG A 39 18.44 -19.91 22.28
CA ARG A 39 17.77 -20.10 23.57
C ARG A 39 18.71 -19.74 24.71
N HIS A 40 18.25 -18.89 25.60
CA HIS A 40 18.93 -18.50 26.83
C HIS A 40 18.71 -19.55 27.92
N SER A 41 19.54 -19.53 28.97
CA SER A 41 19.44 -20.49 30.07
C SER A 41 18.13 -20.39 30.86
N ASP A 42 17.50 -19.21 30.86
CA ASP A 42 16.19 -18.95 31.48
C ASP A 42 14.99 -19.37 30.61
N GLY A 43 15.24 -19.96 29.44
CA GLY A 43 14.21 -20.41 28.50
C GLY A 43 13.73 -19.36 27.50
N ARG A 44 14.13 -18.08 27.64
CA ARG A 44 13.83 -17.05 26.64
C ARG A 44 14.47 -17.39 25.30
N VAL A 45 13.80 -16.99 24.23
CA VAL A 45 14.25 -17.24 22.87
C VAL A 45 14.49 -15.94 22.12
N GLU A 46 15.65 -15.83 21.49
CA GLU A 46 16.01 -14.74 20.58
C GLU A 46 15.92 -15.27 19.15
N VAL A 47 15.08 -14.64 18.33
CA VAL A 47 15.01 -14.88 16.89
C VAL A 47 15.67 -13.72 16.18
N VAL A 48 16.63 -14.02 15.31
CA VAL A 48 17.37 -13.05 14.51
C VAL A 48 17.17 -13.37 13.03
N LEU A 49 16.77 -12.38 12.24
CA LEU A 49 16.51 -12.56 10.81
C LEU A 49 16.76 -11.25 10.04
N SER A 50 17.05 -11.37 8.75
CA SER A 50 17.09 -10.24 7.84
C SER A 50 15.68 -9.87 7.33
N PRO A 51 15.48 -8.63 6.86
CA PRO A 51 14.27 -8.25 6.15
C PRO A 51 13.99 -9.21 4.98
N PRO A 52 12.71 -9.49 4.68
CA PRO A 52 12.36 -10.27 3.50
C PRO A 52 12.67 -9.47 2.21
N PRO A 53 12.75 -10.14 1.05
CA PRO A 53 12.78 -9.44 -0.22
C PRO A 53 11.49 -8.61 -0.43
N PRO A 54 11.53 -7.52 -1.23
CA PRO A 54 10.37 -6.67 -1.42
C PRO A 54 9.18 -7.43 -2.02
N ALA A 55 8.06 -7.45 -1.28
CA ALA A 55 6.80 -8.01 -1.74
C ALA A 55 5.87 -6.91 -2.32
N HIS A 56 6.09 -5.65 -1.93
CA HIS A 56 5.28 -4.51 -2.37
C HIS A 56 6.16 -3.42 -2.98
N LEU A 57 6.02 -3.17 -4.28
CA LEU A 57 6.69 -2.05 -4.96
C LEU A 57 5.78 -0.82 -4.97
N VAL A 58 6.27 0.31 -4.46
CA VAL A 58 5.50 1.56 -4.38
C VAL A 58 6.17 2.64 -5.22
N LEU A 59 5.48 3.15 -6.22
CA LEU A 59 5.96 4.13 -7.18
C LEU A 59 5.31 5.48 -6.91
N SER A 60 6.07 6.40 -6.34
CA SER A 60 5.56 7.74 -6.05
C SER A 60 5.34 8.53 -7.35
N GLY A 61 4.35 9.42 -7.35
CA GLY A 61 4.14 10.33 -8.46
C GLY A 61 5.28 11.34 -8.63
N GLY A 62 5.52 11.75 -9.88
CA GLY A 62 6.61 12.67 -10.23
C GLY A 62 6.62 13.17 -11.68
N GLY A 63 5.57 12.92 -12.47
CA GLY A 63 5.50 13.33 -13.87
C GLY A 63 6.66 12.75 -14.70
N ALA A 64 7.36 13.61 -15.45
CA ALA A 64 8.51 13.24 -16.27
C ALA A 64 9.68 12.61 -15.48
N LYS A 65 9.78 12.83 -14.17
CA LYS A 65 10.78 12.16 -13.30
C LYS A 65 10.66 10.64 -13.33
N GLY A 66 9.48 10.11 -13.69
CA GLY A 66 9.23 8.69 -13.88
C GLY A 66 10.15 8.02 -14.91
N ILE A 67 10.86 8.79 -15.74
CA ILE A 67 11.88 8.25 -16.65
C ILE A 67 13.05 7.56 -15.97
N ALA A 68 13.20 7.74 -14.65
CA ALA A 68 14.19 7.06 -13.82
C ALA A 68 13.74 5.63 -13.40
N PHE A 69 12.44 5.32 -13.42
CA PHE A 69 11.93 4.01 -13.00
C PHE A 69 12.51 2.81 -13.77
N PRO A 70 12.82 2.88 -15.08
CA PRO A 70 13.46 1.76 -15.77
C PRO A 70 14.75 1.28 -15.11
N GLY A 71 15.57 2.20 -14.55
CA GLY A 71 16.76 1.84 -13.79
C GLY A 71 16.46 1.03 -12.53
N MET A 72 15.39 1.41 -11.81
CA MET A 72 14.91 0.67 -10.64
C MET A 72 14.46 -0.75 -11.01
N VAL A 73 13.73 -0.90 -12.13
CA VAL A 73 13.26 -2.22 -12.58
C VAL A 73 14.44 -3.11 -13.00
N GLN A 74 15.44 -2.54 -13.69
CA GLN A 74 16.69 -3.24 -14.01
C GLN A 74 17.38 -3.76 -12.73
N ALA A 75 17.50 -2.91 -11.70
CA ALA A 75 18.11 -3.32 -10.43
C ALA A 75 17.35 -4.46 -9.73
N LEU A 76 16.01 -4.45 -9.76
CA LEU A 76 15.18 -5.52 -9.20
C LEU A 76 15.28 -6.82 -9.98
N GLU A 77 15.32 -6.76 -11.30
CA GLU A 77 15.40 -7.93 -12.18
C GLU A 77 16.79 -8.59 -12.12
N GLU A 78 17.86 -7.78 -12.12
CA GLU A 78 19.24 -8.26 -11.99
C GLU A 78 19.52 -8.92 -10.64
N ALA A 79 18.80 -8.52 -9.60
CA ALA A 79 18.87 -9.13 -8.27
C ALA A 79 17.90 -10.32 -8.09
N ASP A 80 17.16 -10.72 -9.12
CA ASP A 80 16.07 -11.72 -9.08
C ASP A 80 14.98 -11.42 -8.03
N LYS A 81 14.81 -10.15 -7.65
CA LYS A 81 13.82 -9.72 -6.66
C LYS A 81 12.50 -9.27 -7.28
N LEU A 82 12.47 -8.95 -8.58
CA LEU A 82 11.24 -8.54 -9.27
C LEU A 82 10.17 -9.64 -9.30
N LYS A 83 10.58 -10.92 -9.32
CA LYS A 83 9.68 -12.08 -9.27
C LYS A 83 9.00 -12.25 -7.89
N GLY A 84 9.66 -11.77 -6.83
CA GLY A 84 9.16 -11.79 -5.46
C GLY A 84 8.04 -10.77 -5.22
N VAL A 85 8.03 -9.67 -5.97
CA VAL A 85 7.01 -8.62 -5.87
C VAL A 85 5.62 -9.19 -6.17
N LYS A 86 4.67 -8.97 -5.26
CA LYS A 86 3.27 -9.43 -5.33
C LYS A 86 2.30 -8.31 -5.68
N VAL A 87 2.60 -7.10 -5.19
CA VAL A 87 1.75 -5.92 -5.36
C VAL A 87 2.59 -4.77 -5.87
N VAL A 88 2.08 -4.05 -6.87
CA VAL A 88 2.63 -2.78 -7.31
C VAL A 88 1.61 -1.68 -6.99
N SER A 89 2.05 -0.56 -6.45
CA SER A 89 1.19 0.59 -6.17
C SER A 89 1.75 1.85 -6.77
N GLY A 90 0.89 2.67 -7.37
CA GLY A 90 1.31 3.87 -8.07
C GLY A 90 0.34 5.03 -7.90
N SER A 91 0.88 6.24 -7.93
CA SER A 91 0.12 7.48 -7.91
C SER A 91 0.62 8.41 -9.01
N SER A 92 -0.28 9.18 -9.65
CA SER A 92 0.08 10.07 -10.77
C SER A 92 0.82 9.32 -11.89
N ALA A 93 1.92 9.86 -12.42
CA ALA A 93 2.78 9.17 -13.38
C ALA A 93 3.32 7.81 -12.87
N GLY A 94 3.40 7.61 -11.55
CA GLY A 94 3.70 6.32 -10.94
C GLY A 94 2.63 5.26 -11.20
N ALA A 95 1.35 5.65 -11.36
CA ALA A 95 0.26 4.75 -11.69
C ALA A 95 0.41 4.14 -13.10
N ILE A 96 0.87 4.94 -14.07
CA ILE A 96 1.17 4.48 -15.42
C ILE A 96 2.24 3.39 -15.38
N SER A 97 3.35 3.67 -14.69
CA SER A 97 4.45 2.71 -14.52
C SER A 97 4.00 1.46 -13.77
N ALA A 98 3.19 1.64 -12.71
CA ALA A 98 2.65 0.54 -11.93
C ALA A 98 1.75 -0.38 -12.75
N ALA A 99 0.87 0.16 -13.59
CA ALA A 99 -0.01 -0.63 -14.45
C ALA A 99 0.78 -1.49 -15.46
N LEU A 100 1.82 -0.92 -16.07
CA LEU A 100 2.68 -1.65 -17.02
C LEU A 100 3.47 -2.77 -16.34
N LEU A 101 4.06 -2.50 -15.18
CA LEU A 101 4.82 -3.50 -14.42
C LEU A 101 3.90 -4.59 -13.83
N ALA A 102 2.72 -4.21 -13.33
CA ALA A 102 1.75 -5.17 -12.81
C ALA A 102 1.22 -6.12 -13.90
N SER A 103 1.17 -5.66 -15.14
CA SER A 103 0.81 -6.46 -16.32
C SER A 103 1.89 -7.48 -16.73
N GLY A 104 3.07 -7.43 -16.09
CA GLY A 104 4.17 -8.37 -16.33
C GLY A 104 5.23 -7.89 -17.32
N MET A 105 5.31 -6.58 -17.59
CA MET A 105 6.35 -6.04 -18.45
C MET A 105 7.74 -6.19 -17.80
N ASP A 106 8.69 -6.77 -18.53
CA ASP A 106 10.08 -6.93 -18.08
C ASP A 106 10.87 -5.62 -18.14
N ALA A 107 12.08 -5.59 -17.55
CA ALA A 107 12.87 -4.37 -17.48
C ALA A 107 13.24 -3.83 -18.87
N LYS A 108 13.52 -4.72 -19.84
CA LYS A 108 13.94 -4.34 -21.18
C LYS A 108 12.80 -3.69 -21.96
N ALA A 109 11.64 -4.33 -22.01
CA ALA A 109 10.44 -3.82 -22.66
C ALA A 109 9.99 -2.51 -22.00
N PHE A 110 10.00 -2.44 -20.67
CA PHE A 110 9.65 -1.24 -19.93
C PHE A 110 10.61 -0.08 -20.22
N THR A 111 11.92 -0.34 -20.27
CA THR A 111 12.94 0.66 -20.63
C THR A 111 12.73 1.17 -22.07
N GLN A 112 12.50 0.27 -23.03
CA GLN A 112 12.27 0.63 -24.43
C GLN A 112 11.02 1.48 -24.58
N LEU A 113 9.91 1.07 -23.96
CA LEU A 113 8.67 1.82 -23.95
C LEU A 113 8.89 3.21 -23.33
N SER A 114 9.50 3.27 -22.15
CA SER A 114 9.77 4.54 -21.44
C SER A 114 10.64 5.52 -22.24
N ASN A 115 11.63 5.02 -22.96
CA ASN A 115 12.50 5.86 -23.79
C ASN A 115 11.80 6.38 -25.05
N ASN A 116 10.94 5.56 -25.67
CA ASN A 116 10.20 5.87 -26.89
C ASN A 116 8.89 6.62 -26.64
N LEU A 117 8.42 6.65 -25.40
CA LEU A 117 7.27 7.41 -24.96
C LEU A 117 7.54 8.91 -25.14
N ASP A 118 6.93 9.47 -26.18
CA ASP A 118 6.83 10.91 -26.39
C ASP A 118 5.58 11.43 -25.67
N LEU A 119 5.67 11.59 -24.35
CA LEU A 119 4.57 12.10 -23.52
C LEU A 119 3.89 13.36 -24.11
N PRO A 120 4.62 14.35 -24.66
CA PRO A 120 4.02 15.51 -25.31
C PRO A 120 3.06 15.18 -26.45
N SER A 121 3.32 14.15 -27.26
CA SER A 121 2.40 13.74 -28.32
C SER A 121 1.22 12.90 -27.81
N LEU A 122 1.40 12.19 -26.69
CA LEU A 122 0.31 11.48 -26.01
C LEU A 122 -0.68 12.41 -25.31
N LEU A 123 -0.28 13.67 -25.10
CA LEU A 123 -1.14 14.76 -24.63
C LEU A 123 -1.91 15.45 -25.77
N ASN A 124 -1.68 15.09 -27.04
CA ASN A 124 -2.39 15.69 -28.17
C ASN A 124 -3.87 15.26 -28.21
N SER A 125 -4.75 16.18 -28.56
CA SER A 125 -6.18 15.90 -28.75
C SER A 125 -6.43 15.19 -30.08
N LYS A 126 -7.46 14.33 -30.14
CA LYS A 126 -7.99 13.77 -31.40
C LYS A 126 -8.89 14.77 -32.15
N ASP A 127 -9.26 15.89 -31.52
CA ASP A 127 -10.03 16.96 -32.15
C ASP A 127 -9.20 17.68 -33.24
N PRO A 128 -9.67 17.79 -34.50
CA PRO A 128 -8.87 18.31 -35.61
C PRO A 128 -8.37 19.75 -35.42
N VAL A 129 -9.17 20.62 -34.77
CA VAL A 129 -8.84 22.03 -34.57
C VAL A 129 -7.81 22.19 -33.46
N THR A 130 -7.99 21.43 -32.38
CA THR A 130 -7.06 21.41 -31.24
C THR A 130 -5.73 20.74 -31.63
N ALA A 131 -5.80 19.65 -32.39
CA ALA A 131 -4.62 18.97 -32.95
C ALA A 131 -3.82 19.87 -33.89
N TRP A 132 -4.48 20.67 -34.73
CA TRP A 132 -3.83 21.65 -35.60
C TRP A 132 -3.12 22.76 -34.80
N LEU A 133 -3.76 23.30 -33.75
CA LEU A 133 -3.14 24.28 -32.83
C LEU A 133 -1.93 23.69 -32.10
N GLN A 134 -2.02 22.41 -31.69
CA GLN A 134 -0.92 21.68 -31.04
C GLN A 134 0.24 21.38 -31.99
N GLU A 135 -0.03 21.05 -33.25
CA GLU A 135 1.00 20.81 -34.27
C GLU A 135 1.70 22.13 -34.63
N ALA A 136 0.95 23.20 -34.89
CA ALA A 136 1.47 24.53 -35.22
C ALA A 136 2.34 25.13 -34.09
N SER A 137 1.90 24.99 -32.84
CA SER A 137 2.68 25.43 -31.67
C SER A 137 3.95 24.59 -31.45
N SER A 138 3.92 23.28 -31.73
CA SER A 138 5.12 22.43 -31.68
C SER A 138 6.16 22.82 -32.74
N GLN A 139 5.71 23.23 -33.92
CA GLN A 139 6.55 23.74 -35.01
C GLN A 139 7.20 25.08 -34.65
N ILE A 140 6.45 25.97 -33.98
CA ILE A 140 6.96 27.24 -33.45
C ILE A 140 7.95 27.00 -32.31
N GLY A 141 7.66 26.07 -31.39
CA GLY A 141 8.55 25.67 -30.29
C GLY A 141 9.91 25.13 -30.77
N LYS A 142 9.94 24.41 -31.89
CA LYS A 142 11.20 23.94 -32.54
C LYS A 142 12.05 25.09 -33.10
N PHE A 143 11.45 26.22 -33.48
CA PHE A 143 12.17 27.40 -34.00
C PHE A 143 12.72 28.33 -32.90
N VAL A 144 12.13 28.30 -31.70
CA VAL A 144 12.58 29.09 -30.53
C VAL A 144 13.77 28.43 -29.79
N GLY A 145 13.99 27.13 -29.99
CA GLY A 145 15.11 26.35 -29.41
C GLY A 145 16.53 26.75 -29.87
N LYS A 146 16.70 27.86 -30.60
CA LYS A 146 18.00 28.40 -31.02
C LYS A 146 18.58 29.47 -30.08
N VAL A 147 17.90 29.79 -28.97
CA VAL A 147 18.42 30.73 -27.95
C VAL A 147 19.19 29.94 -26.88
N PRO A 148 20.53 30.08 -26.77
CA PRO A 148 21.31 29.35 -25.78
C PRO A 148 21.01 29.85 -24.35
N GLY A 149 20.75 28.92 -23.42
CA GLY A 149 20.62 29.19 -21.98
C GLY A 149 19.36 28.57 -21.33
N PRO A 150 19.29 28.52 -19.98
CA PRO A 150 18.18 27.91 -19.23
C PRO A 150 16.81 28.57 -19.48
N ALA A 151 16.79 29.84 -19.89
CA ALA A 151 15.57 30.56 -20.26
C ALA A 151 14.94 30.07 -21.58
N GLY A 152 15.74 29.59 -22.54
CA GLY A 152 15.24 29.07 -23.83
C GLY A 152 14.47 27.76 -23.71
N ASN A 153 14.89 26.88 -22.79
CA ASN A 153 14.28 25.58 -22.54
C ASN A 153 12.89 25.72 -21.87
N ILE A 154 12.75 26.68 -20.93
CA ILE A 154 11.48 26.96 -20.23
C ILE A 154 10.45 27.58 -21.19
N SER A 155 10.84 28.49 -22.09
CA SER A 155 9.92 29.08 -23.07
C SER A 155 9.41 28.04 -24.08
N GLN A 156 10.26 27.10 -24.50
CA GLN A 156 9.88 26.01 -25.41
C GLN A 156 8.91 25.03 -24.74
N LEU A 157 9.13 24.73 -23.46
CA LEU A 157 8.26 23.87 -22.67
C LEU A 157 6.88 24.51 -22.43
N LEU A 158 6.83 25.81 -22.13
CA LEU A 158 5.55 26.55 -21.98
C LEU A 158 4.77 26.62 -23.30
N LEU A 159 5.44 26.91 -24.42
CA LEU A 159 4.81 26.98 -25.75
C LEU A 159 4.28 25.62 -26.23
N THR A 160 4.91 24.52 -25.84
CA THR A 160 4.47 23.16 -26.20
C THR A 160 3.39 22.60 -25.29
N LEU A 161 3.24 23.10 -24.05
CA LEU A 161 2.22 22.64 -23.10
C LEU A 161 0.93 23.48 -23.12
N LEU A 162 1.01 24.80 -23.36
CA LEU A 162 -0.15 25.72 -23.39
C LEU A 162 -1.33 25.26 -24.30
N PRO A 163 -1.11 24.75 -25.52
CA PRO A 163 -2.19 24.28 -26.39
C PRO A 163 -2.65 22.85 -26.08
N ARG A 164 -1.99 22.17 -25.14
CA ARG A 164 -2.26 20.79 -24.71
C ARG A 164 -2.94 20.71 -23.34
N LEU A 165 -3.30 21.85 -22.77
CA LEU A 165 -4.07 21.93 -21.53
C LEU A 165 -5.50 21.42 -21.79
N GLN A 166 -6.03 20.65 -20.84
CA GLN A 166 -7.40 20.11 -20.85
C GLN A 166 -7.73 19.09 -21.97
N THR A 167 -6.75 18.32 -22.45
CA THR A 167 -7.03 17.24 -23.42
C THR A 167 -7.59 15.98 -22.73
N GLU A 168 -8.28 15.14 -23.51
CA GLU A 168 -9.02 13.97 -22.99
C GLU A 168 -8.16 12.74 -22.68
N GLY A 169 -6.83 12.79 -22.87
CA GLY A 169 -5.88 11.76 -22.44
C GLY A 169 -6.02 10.36 -23.07
N GLN A 170 -6.97 10.18 -23.99
CA GLN A 170 -7.27 8.90 -24.66
C GLN A 170 -6.06 8.20 -25.31
N PRO A 171 -5.12 8.89 -25.99
CA PRO A 171 -3.93 8.21 -26.54
C PRO A 171 -3.06 7.51 -25.50
N LEU A 172 -2.96 8.10 -24.31
CA LEU A 172 -2.23 7.51 -23.18
C LEU A 172 -2.96 6.29 -22.62
N GLU A 173 -4.29 6.38 -22.48
CA GLU A 173 -5.14 5.25 -22.08
C GLU A 173 -5.02 4.09 -23.08
N ASP A 174 -5.12 4.37 -24.38
CA ASP A 174 -4.97 3.38 -25.46
C ASP A 174 -3.58 2.70 -25.41
N LEU A 175 -2.51 3.46 -25.19
CA LEU A 175 -1.15 2.92 -25.06
C LEU A 175 -1.03 1.98 -23.87
N ILE A 176 -1.48 2.41 -22.68
CA ILE A 176 -1.41 1.59 -21.47
C ILE A 176 -2.23 0.32 -21.66
N ARG A 177 -3.44 0.42 -22.22
CA ARG A 177 -4.33 -0.71 -22.48
C ARG A 177 -3.70 -1.71 -23.45
N ASN A 178 -3.11 -1.23 -24.54
CA ASN A 178 -2.53 -2.10 -25.56
C ASN A 178 -1.27 -2.82 -25.06
N GLU A 179 -0.36 -2.10 -24.38
CA GLU A 179 0.88 -2.68 -23.87
C GLU A 179 0.62 -3.64 -22.69
N SER A 180 -0.30 -3.31 -21.79
CA SER A 180 -0.73 -4.21 -20.70
C SER A 180 -1.36 -5.49 -21.26
N ARG A 181 -2.32 -5.35 -22.19
CA ARG A 181 -2.97 -6.49 -22.85
C ARG A 181 -1.95 -7.39 -23.55
N LYS A 182 -1.02 -6.82 -24.31
CA LYS A 182 0.04 -7.56 -25.01
C LYS A 182 0.90 -8.35 -24.03
N SER A 183 1.33 -7.71 -22.94
CA SER A 183 2.15 -8.35 -21.91
C SER A 183 1.41 -9.49 -21.22
N VAL A 184 0.17 -9.27 -20.80
CA VAL A 184 -0.68 -10.28 -20.15
C VAL A 184 -0.90 -11.49 -21.06
N LEU A 185 -1.29 -11.26 -22.32
CA LEU A 185 -1.51 -12.34 -23.29
C LEU A 185 -0.25 -13.16 -23.56
N ALA A 186 0.93 -12.51 -23.63
CA ALA A 186 2.20 -13.19 -23.82
C ALA A 186 2.53 -14.12 -22.63
N HIS A 187 2.28 -13.67 -21.40
CA HIS A 187 2.47 -14.49 -20.20
C HIS A 187 1.50 -15.66 -20.13
N ILE A 188 0.22 -15.44 -20.46
CA ILE A 188 -0.77 -16.54 -20.52
C ILE A 188 -0.38 -17.55 -21.60
N ALA A 189 0.08 -17.09 -22.77
CA ALA A 189 0.56 -17.96 -23.84
C ALA A 189 1.75 -18.83 -23.41
N GLY A 190 2.61 -18.32 -22.52
CA GLY A 190 3.73 -19.05 -21.92
C GLY A 190 3.32 -20.16 -20.94
N MET A 191 2.07 -20.16 -20.44
CA MET A 191 1.57 -21.26 -19.61
C MET A 191 1.25 -22.50 -20.46
N PRO A 192 1.61 -23.72 -20.03
CA PRO A 192 1.18 -24.95 -20.70
C PRO A 192 -0.34 -25.04 -20.79
N ALA A 193 -0.88 -25.28 -21.99
CA ALA A 193 -2.33 -25.26 -22.23
C ALA A 193 -3.11 -26.21 -21.31
N ALA A 194 -2.55 -27.39 -21.01
CA ALA A 194 -3.14 -28.38 -20.10
C ALA A 194 -3.30 -27.89 -18.65
N ASN A 195 -2.55 -26.86 -18.25
CA ASN A 195 -2.52 -26.34 -16.88
C ASN A 195 -3.23 -25.00 -16.74
N ARG A 196 -3.90 -24.50 -17.79
CA ARG A 196 -4.61 -23.21 -17.75
C ARG A 196 -5.97 -23.39 -17.06
N PRO A 197 -6.21 -22.77 -15.90
CA PRO A 197 -7.53 -22.78 -15.27
C PRO A 197 -8.58 -22.12 -16.18
N PRO A 198 -9.86 -22.51 -16.08
CA PRO A 198 -10.94 -21.89 -16.87
C PRO A 198 -11.02 -20.38 -16.73
N GLU A 199 -10.77 -19.85 -15.52
CA GLU A 199 -10.74 -18.40 -15.26
C GLU A 199 -9.66 -17.68 -16.09
N VAL A 200 -8.46 -18.27 -16.22
CA VAL A 200 -7.37 -17.68 -17.01
C VAL A 200 -7.70 -17.71 -18.50
N THR A 201 -8.31 -18.78 -18.99
CA THR A 201 -8.72 -18.91 -20.40
C THR A 201 -9.80 -17.89 -20.76
N ALA A 202 -10.81 -17.70 -19.89
CA ALA A 202 -11.85 -16.70 -20.10
C ALA A 202 -11.29 -15.26 -20.16
N ILE A 203 -10.29 -14.95 -19.32
CA ILE A 203 -9.57 -13.67 -19.37
C ILE A 203 -8.86 -13.52 -20.71
N ALA A 204 -8.11 -14.55 -21.15
CA ALA A 204 -7.38 -14.52 -22.41
C ALA A 204 -8.30 -14.28 -23.62
N GLU A 205 -9.46 -14.93 -23.67
CA GLU A 205 -10.47 -14.75 -24.72
C GLU A 205 -11.00 -13.31 -24.75
N ARG A 206 -11.42 -12.77 -23.60
CA ARG A 206 -11.92 -11.39 -23.50
C ARG A 206 -10.86 -10.35 -23.88
N LEU A 207 -9.61 -10.57 -23.50
CA LEU A 207 -8.50 -9.71 -23.91
C LEU A 207 -8.25 -9.81 -25.43
N SER A 208 -8.30 -11.02 -25.99
CA SER A 208 -8.07 -11.25 -27.43
C SER A 208 -9.13 -10.60 -28.33
N THR A 209 -10.36 -10.43 -27.84
CA THR A 209 -11.45 -9.73 -28.56
C THR A 209 -11.41 -8.20 -28.41
N GLY A 210 -10.42 -7.66 -27.71
CA GLY A 210 -10.18 -6.23 -27.61
C GLY A 210 -10.38 -5.62 -26.21
N GLY A 211 -10.84 -6.39 -25.22
CA GLY A 211 -10.99 -5.93 -23.84
C GLY A 211 -9.67 -5.52 -23.18
N GLY A 212 -9.73 -4.55 -22.27
CA GLY A 212 -8.60 -4.16 -21.41
C GLY A 212 -8.46 -5.04 -20.17
N PRO A 213 -7.26 -5.20 -19.60
CA PRO A 213 -7.07 -5.85 -18.30
C PRO A 213 -7.71 -5.03 -17.16
N THR A 214 -8.34 -5.72 -16.21
CA THR A 214 -8.96 -5.15 -15.02
C THR A 214 -8.19 -5.53 -13.77
N PHE A 215 -8.50 -4.88 -12.64
CA PHE A 215 -7.87 -5.23 -11.36
C PHE A 215 -8.15 -6.67 -10.92
N ARG A 216 -9.36 -7.18 -11.17
CA ARG A 216 -9.73 -8.57 -10.89
C ARG A 216 -8.92 -9.54 -11.73
N ASP A 217 -8.70 -9.22 -13.02
CA ASP A 217 -7.88 -10.09 -13.87
C ASP A 217 -6.46 -10.20 -13.32
N LEU A 218 -5.84 -9.07 -12.96
CA LEU A 218 -4.49 -9.05 -12.39
C LEU A 218 -4.43 -9.85 -11.07
N GLU A 219 -5.46 -9.75 -10.23
CA GLU A 219 -5.56 -10.55 -9.00
C GLU A 219 -5.60 -12.05 -9.29
N ILE A 220 -6.48 -12.49 -10.19
CA ILE A 220 -6.62 -13.90 -10.58
C ILE A 220 -5.32 -14.40 -11.22
N LEU A 221 -4.79 -13.68 -12.20
CA LEU A 221 -3.60 -14.06 -12.94
C LEU A 221 -2.36 -14.14 -12.06
N SER A 222 -2.20 -13.23 -11.08
CA SER A 222 -1.06 -13.24 -10.15
C SER A 222 -0.93 -14.52 -9.31
N ARG A 223 -2.05 -15.24 -9.11
CA ARG A 223 -2.07 -16.55 -8.41
C ARG A 223 -1.42 -17.66 -9.23
N HIS A 224 -1.38 -17.51 -10.55
CA HIS A 224 -0.90 -18.52 -11.49
C HIS A 224 0.39 -18.11 -12.21
N ILE A 225 0.63 -16.80 -12.37
CA ILE A 225 1.73 -16.23 -13.13
C ILE A 225 2.48 -15.23 -12.25
N PRO A 226 3.64 -15.59 -11.65
CA PRO A 226 4.42 -14.70 -10.78
C PRO A 226 4.91 -13.41 -11.45
N ALA A 227 4.96 -13.38 -12.78
CA ALA A 227 5.28 -12.18 -13.54
C ALA A 227 4.18 -11.12 -13.47
N ILE A 228 2.92 -11.50 -13.27
CA ILE A 228 1.76 -10.60 -13.13
C ILE A 228 1.52 -10.30 -11.65
N LYS A 229 1.28 -9.03 -11.33
CA LYS A 229 1.14 -8.55 -9.94
C LYS A 229 -0.22 -7.93 -9.73
N GLN A 230 -0.67 -7.91 -8.48
CA GLN A 230 -1.81 -7.07 -8.09
C GLN A 230 -1.43 -5.59 -8.19
N LEU A 231 -2.44 -4.74 -8.37
CA LEU A 231 -2.26 -3.32 -8.64
C LEU A 231 -3.13 -2.48 -7.70
N ASN A 232 -2.54 -1.46 -7.08
CA ASN A 232 -3.28 -0.36 -6.47
C ASN A 232 -2.92 0.96 -7.17
N ILE A 233 -3.93 1.75 -7.48
CA ILE A 233 -3.77 3.08 -8.02
C ILE A 233 -4.55 4.06 -7.14
N THR A 234 -3.93 5.19 -6.79
CA THR A 234 -4.63 6.25 -6.04
C THR A 234 -5.18 7.31 -6.98
N GLY A 235 -6.35 7.86 -6.65
CA GLY A 235 -6.99 8.98 -7.35
C GLY A 235 -7.59 9.97 -6.36
N THR A 236 -7.89 11.19 -6.82
CA THR A 236 -8.58 12.19 -6.00
C THR A 236 -9.97 12.41 -6.58
N GLY A 237 -11.01 11.91 -5.92
CA GLY A 237 -12.40 12.08 -6.34
C GLY A 237 -13.02 13.32 -5.70
N MET A 238 -13.84 14.06 -6.45
CA MET A 238 -14.56 15.24 -5.96
C MET A 238 -15.99 14.87 -5.57
N PHE A 239 -16.28 14.82 -4.27
CA PHE A 239 -17.59 14.48 -3.69
C PHE A 239 -18.16 15.71 -2.97
N ASP A 240 -19.33 16.20 -3.39
CA ASP A 240 -19.93 17.44 -2.90
C ASP A 240 -18.95 18.64 -2.88
N GLY A 241 -18.11 18.74 -3.92
CA GLY A 241 -17.09 19.78 -4.05
C GLY A 241 -15.88 19.60 -3.11
N ARG A 242 -15.76 18.48 -2.41
CA ARG A 242 -14.62 18.14 -1.55
C ARG A 242 -13.78 17.02 -2.14
N PRO A 243 -12.45 17.16 -2.20
CA PRO A 243 -11.58 16.08 -2.64
C PRO A 243 -11.49 14.98 -1.59
N GLN A 244 -11.59 13.73 -2.02
CA GLN A 244 -11.39 12.55 -1.20
C GLN A 244 -10.44 11.59 -1.89
N LEU A 245 -9.64 10.89 -1.09
CA LEU A 245 -8.71 9.89 -1.60
C LEU A 245 -9.52 8.66 -2.03
N VAL A 246 -9.39 8.30 -3.30
CA VAL A 246 -9.94 7.07 -3.86
C VAL A 246 -8.79 6.12 -4.17
N VAL A 247 -9.02 4.84 -3.91
CA VAL A 247 -8.08 3.76 -4.21
C VAL A 247 -8.77 2.82 -5.18
N PHE A 248 -8.17 2.67 -6.36
CA PHE A 248 -8.57 1.70 -7.37
C PHE A 248 -7.76 0.43 -7.18
N ASN A 249 -8.44 -0.67 -6.88
CA ASN A 249 -7.84 -1.99 -6.69
C ASN A 249 -8.88 -3.11 -6.88
N ALA A 250 -8.45 -4.37 -6.76
CA ALA A 250 -9.33 -5.53 -6.98
C ALA A 250 -10.48 -5.63 -5.96
N SER A 251 -10.35 -5.01 -4.78
CA SER A 251 -11.37 -5.05 -3.74
C SER A 251 -12.46 -4.00 -3.93
N LEU A 252 -12.10 -2.80 -4.39
CA LEU A 252 -13.00 -1.64 -4.51
C LEU A 252 -13.53 -1.46 -5.93
N THR A 253 -12.70 -1.73 -6.93
CA THR A 253 -13.00 -1.54 -8.36
C THR A 253 -12.52 -2.73 -9.19
N PRO A 254 -12.99 -3.96 -8.89
CA PRO A 254 -12.49 -5.17 -9.53
C PRO A 254 -12.56 -5.15 -11.06
N ASP A 255 -13.68 -4.66 -11.60
CA ASP A 255 -14.00 -4.77 -13.02
C ASP A 255 -13.61 -3.51 -13.81
N MET A 256 -12.93 -2.56 -13.15
CA MET A 256 -12.43 -1.33 -13.77
C MET A 256 -11.17 -1.61 -14.60
N ASP A 257 -11.11 -1.03 -15.81
CA ASP A 257 -9.93 -1.08 -16.67
C ASP A 257 -8.75 -0.35 -16.03
N ILE A 258 -7.60 -1.03 -15.94
CA ILE A 258 -6.40 -0.48 -15.28
C ILE A 258 -5.84 0.72 -16.03
N ALA A 259 -6.00 0.77 -17.35
CA ALA A 259 -5.55 1.89 -18.18
C ALA A 259 -6.36 3.16 -17.86
N ARG A 260 -7.67 3.00 -17.67
CA ARG A 260 -8.57 4.07 -17.26
C ARG A 260 -8.21 4.59 -15.87
N ALA A 261 -7.97 3.70 -14.90
CA ALA A 261 -7.56 4.08 -13.56
C ALA A 261 -6.20 4.82 -13.55
N ALA A 262 -5.23 4.36 -14.35
CA ALA A 262 -3.93 5.03 -14.50
C ALA A 262 -4.05 6.42 -15.13
N LEU A 263 -4.92 6.58 -16.14
CA LEU A 263 -5.22 7.89 -16.72
C LEU A 263 -5.84 8.83 -15.68
N ILE A 264 -6.84 8.35 -14.92
CA ILE A 264 -7.48 9.12 -13.86
C ILE A 264 -6.45 9.58 -12.83
N SER A 265 -5.59 8.67 -12.39
CA SER A 265 -4.54 8.97 -11.42
C SER A 265 -3.52 9.99 -11.93
N GLY A 266 -3.20 9.97 -13.23
CA GLY A 266 -2.27 10.89 -13.88
C GLY A 266 -2.89 12.18 -14.41
N ALA A 267 -4.19 12.42 -14.20
CA ALA A 267 -4.91 13.58 -14.70
C ALA A 267 -4.61 14.84 -13.88
N LEU A 268 -3.38 15.35 -14.00
CA LEU A 268 -2.90 16.56 -13.33
C LEU A 268 -3.84 17.76 -13.59
N PRO A 269 -4.35 18.43 -12.53
CA PRO A 269 -5.18 19.61 -12.67
C PRO A 269 -4.50 20.68 -13.54
N GLY A 270 -5.26 21.23 -14.49
CA GLY A 270 -4.77 22.23 -15.45
C GLY A 270 -4.14 21.63 -16.71
N LEU A 271 -3.45 20.49 -16.62
CA LEU A 271 -2.89 19.78 -17.79
C LEU A 271 -3.93 18.91 -18.49
N PHE A 272 -4.77 18.18 -17.73
CA PHE A 272 -5.80 17.29 -18.27
C PHE A 272 -7.21 17.75 -17.92
N LYS A 273 -8.18 17.34 -18.74
CA LYS A 273 -9.60 17.46 -18.39
C LYS A 273 -9.91 16.42 -17.31
N SER A 274 -10.59 16.83 -16.23
CA SER A 274 -10.99 15.93 -15.16
C SER A 274 -11.91 14.82 -15.70
N PRO A 275 -11.50 13.54 -15.65
CA PRO A 275 -12.36 12.43 -16.04
C PRO A 275 -13.51 12.26 -15.04
N THR A 276 -14.65 11.77 -15.51
CA THR A 276 -15.82 11.46 -14.68
C THR A 276 -16.10 9.96 -14.68
N GLU A 277 -16.49 9.41 -13.55
CA GLU A 277 -16.87 8.00 -13.40
C GLU A 277 -18.20 7.85 -12.66
N GLN A 278 -18.88 6.73 -12.88
CA GLN A 278 -20.16 6.39 -12.26
C GLN A 278 -20.27 4.88 -12.05
N GLY A 279 -21.03 4.47 -11.01
CA GLY A 279 -21.44 3.07 -10.81
C GLY A 279 -20.45 2.24 -10.00
N HIS A 280 -19.46 2.86 -9.36
CA HIS A 280 -18.52 2.18 -8.47
C HIS A 280 -19.14 1.95 -7.08
N GLY A 281 -18.70 0.91 -6.37
CA GLY A 281 -19.26 0.52 -5.06
C GLY A 281 -19.06 1.56 -3.94
N PHE A 282 -18.20 2.56 -4.16
CA PHE A 282 -18.00 3.69 -3.26
C PHE A 282 -18.86 4.92 -3.59
N GLN A 283 -19.64 4.88 -4.68
CA GLN A 283 -20.52 5.97 -5.11
C GLN A 283 -21.97 5.65 -4.75
N ALA A 284 -22.78 6.68 -4.48
CA ALA A 284 -24.22 6.49 -4.39
C ALA A 284 -24.79 6.06 -5.75
N ALA A 285 -25.86 5.27 -5.76
CA ALA A 285 -26.51 4.85 -7.01
C ALA A 285 -26.94 6.10 -7.80
N SER A 286 -26.44 6.25 -9.04
CA SER A 286 -26.57 7.40 -9.96
C SER A 286 -25.58 8.58 -9.80
N GLU A 287 -24.66 8.54 -8.84
CA GLU A 287 -23.68 9.62 -8.64
C GLU A 287 -22.57 9.59 -9.72
N VAL A 288 -22.36 10.74 -10.37
CA VAL A 288 -21.24 10.97 -11.30
C VAL A 288 -20.18 11.77 -10.55
N THR A 289 -19.00 11.18 -10.35
CA THR A 289 -17.90 11.82 -9.62
C THR A 289 -16.82 12.24 -10.61
N ALA A 290 -16.41 13.50 -10.54
CA ALA A 290 -15.23 13.98 -11.24
C ALA A 290 -13.95 13.59 -10.47
N PHE A 291 -12.91 13.19 -11.19
CA PHE A 291 -11.65 12.79 -10.63
C PHE A 291 -10.50 13.70 -11.08
N GLN A 292 -9.46 13.72 -10.26
CA GLN A 292 -8.21 14.41 -10.47
C GLN A 292 -7.04 13.49 -10.07
N ASP A 293 -5.83 13.98 -10.35
CA ASP A 293 -4.59 13.27 -10.06
C ASP A 293 -4.52 12.74 -8.61
N GLY A 294 -4.06 11.50 -8.45
CA GLY A 294 -3.97 10.83 -7.15
C GLY A 294 -2.90 11.42 -6.24
N GLY A 295 -1.85 12.00 -6.83
CA GLY A 295 -0.74 12.63 -6.13
C GLY A 295 -1.12 13.91 -5.39
N LEU A 296 -2.31 14.44 -5.66
CA LEU A 296 -2.86 15.59 -4.93
C LEU A 296 -3.13 15.27 -3.46
N LEU A 297 -3.62 14.05 -3.17
CA LEU A 297 -3.92 13.60 -1.80
C LEU A 297 -2.97 12.51 -1.29
N LEU A 298 -2.44 11.66 -2.17
CA LEU A 298 -1.50 10.61 -1.78
C LEU A 298 -0.53 10.33 -2.93
N ASN A 299 0.63 10.97 -2.90
CA ASN A 299 1.68 10.81 -3.91
C ASN A 299 2.49 9.52 -3.75
N THR A 300 2.60 9.00 -2.54
CA THR A 300 3.36 7.77 -2.23
C THR A 300 2.40 6.76 -1.59
N PRO A 301 1.77 5.89 -2.40
CA PRO A 301 0.75 4.96 -1.93
C PRO A 301 1.41 3.72 -1.29
N ALA A 302 1.98 3.91 -0.10
CA ALA A 302 2.67 2.85 0.63
C ALA A 302 1.70 1.93 1.39
N PRO A 303 2.08 0.65 1.65
CA PRO A 303 1.33 -0.19 2.57
C PRO A 303 1.20 0.49 3.94
N GLY A 304 0.09 0.29 4.65
CA GLY A 304 -0.19 0.99 5.90
C GLY A 304 -0.74 2.42 5.75
N ILE A 305 -0.69 2.99 4.53
CA ILE A 305 -1.27 4.30 4.19
C ILE A 305 -2.55 4.15 3.35
N ILE A 306 -2.50 3.31 2.31
CA ILE A 306 -3.68 2.95 1.50
C ILE A 306 -4.64 2.10 2.34
N GLU A 307 -4.10 1.07 3.01
CA GLU A 307 -4.84 0.11 3.82
C GLU A 307 -4.10 -0.13 5.14
N ARG A 308 -4.84 -0.20 6.25
CA ARG A 308 -4.26 -0.51 7.56
C ARG A 308 -3.88 -1.99 7.59
N SER A 309 -2.59 -2.28 7.69
CA SER A 309 -2.10 -3.64 7.91
C SER A 309 -2.29 -4.06 9.37
N PHE A 310 -2.71 -5.30 9.58
CA PHE A 310 -2.81 -5.94 10.89
C PHE A 310 -1.84 -7.12 10.92
N PRO A 311 -0.55 -6.88 11.21
CA PRO A 311 0.44 -7.95 11.25
C PRO A 311 0.03 -8.96 12.32
N GLN A 312 -0.12 -10.22 11.91
CA GLN A 312 -0.47 -11.32 12.81
C GLN A 312 0.68 -11.67 13.76
N SER A 313 1.91 -11.29 13.38
CA SER A 313 3.15 -11.61 14.06
C SER A 313 4.18 -10.50 13.88
N PRO A 314 5.06 -10.27 14.87
CA PRO A 314 6.22 -9.40 14.72
C PRO A 314 7.23 -9.88 13.66
N LEU A 315 7.25 -11.18 13.33
CA LEU A 315 8.16 -11.77 12.34
C LEU A 315 7.61 -11.70 10.91
N GLY A 316 6.28 -11.65 10.76
CA GLY A 316 5.58 -11.64 9.47
C GLY A 316 5.31 -10.23 8.97
N LYS A 317 6.36 -9.45 8.75
CA LYS A 317 6.27 -8.13 8.11
C LYS A 317 6.56 -8.24 6.64
N ASP A 318 5.68 -7.70 5.81
CA ASP A 318 5.96 -7.49 4.39
C ASP A 318 6.99 -6.36 4.24
N GLU A 319 7.97 -6.57 3.37
CA GLU A 319 8.92 -5.53 2.97
C GLU A 319 8.37 -4.79 1.75
N ALA A 320 8.28 -3.47 1.85
CA ALA A 320 8.04 -2.61 0.70
C ALA A 320 9.36 -2.08 0.13
N LEU A 321 9.38 -1.81 -1.17
CA LEU A 321 10.35 -0.92 -1.79
C LEU A 321 9.61 0.36 -2.19
N ILE A 322 9.79 1.41 -1.40
CA ILE A 322 9.14 2.70 -1.64
C ILE A 322 10.08 3.59 -2.44
N VAL A 323 9.70 3.86 -3.68
CA VAL A 323 10.50 4.66 -4.60
C VAL A 323 9.99 6.09 -4.57
N LYS A 324 10.83 7.00 -4.07
CA LYS A 324 10.62 8.45 -4.08
C LYS A 324 11.63 9.13 -5.00
N PHE A 325 11.39 10.40 -5.29
CA PHE A 325 12.30 11.26 -6.03
C PHE A 325 12.97 12.26 -5.09
N GLU A 326 14.22 12.61 -5.38
CA GLU A 326 14.93 13.69 -4.69
C GLU A 326 14.17 15.03 -4.83
N SER A 327 14.10 15.80 -3.75
CA SER A 327 13.43 17.11 -3.70
C SER A 327 14.44 18.26 -3.54
N ASP A 328 14.09 19.44 -4.04
CA ASP A 328 14.92 20.66 -3.98
C ASP A 328 15.06 21.25 -2.56
N LYS A 329 14.27 20.79 -1.58
CA LYS A 329 14.32 21.27 -0.20
C LYS A 329 14.18 20.11 0.78
N PRO A 330 15.00 20.07 1.84
CA PRO A 330 14.68 19.30 3.03
C PRO A 330 13.60 20.07 3.80
N SER A 331 12.32 19.84 3.52
CA SER A 331 11.24 20.41 4.33
C SER A 331 11.17 19.67 5.66
N ALA A 332 11.49 20.36 6.75
CA ALA A 332 10.94 19.97 8.05
C ALA A 332 9.40 19.96 7.92
N PRO A 333 8.69 18.93 8.42
CA PRO A 333 7.25 18.86 8.29
C PRO A 333 6.62 20.09 8.96
N PRO A 334 5.77 20.86 8.26
CA PRO A 334 5.16 22.05 8.82
C PRO A 334 4.24 21.67 9.98
N GLN A 335 4.42 22.30 11.14
CA GLN A 335 3.58 22.04 12.33
C GLN A 335 2.13 22.53 12.16
N SER A 336 1.85 23.34 11.13
CA SER A 336 0.53 23.85 10.73
C SER A 336 0.55 24.40 9.30
N GLY A 337 -0.60 24.49 8.63
CA GLY A 337 -0.70 25.03 7.26
C GLY A 337 -0.31 26.52 7.15
N GLY A 338 0.55 26.84 6.18
CA GLY A 338 1.03 28.20 5.90
C GLY A 338 0.14 29.00 4.92
N PHE A 339 0.35 30.32 4.83
CA PHE A 339 -0.46 31.21 3.99
C PHE A 339 -0.16 31.07 2.48
N PHE A 340 1.06 30.67 2.11
CA PHE A 340 1.44 30.44 0.70
C PHE A 340 0.94 29.11 0.15
N SER A 341 0.81 28.07 0.99
CA SER A 341 0.21 26.80 0.58
C SER A 341 -1.31 26.90 0.38
N TYR A 342 -1.96 27.84 1.05
CA TYR A 342 -3.37 28.19 0.81
C TYR A 342 -3.63 28.68 -0.63
N LEU A 343 -2.69 29.38 -1.28
CA LEU A 343 -2.88 29.87 -2.65
C LEU A 343 -2.82 28.73 -3.69
N THR A 344 -1.96 27.74 -3.49
CA THR A 344 -1.93 26.51 -4.30
C THR A 344 -3.14 25.62 -4.04
N ASP A 345 -3.54 25.47 -2.76
CA ASP A 345 -4.72 24.71 -2.34
C ASP A 345 -6.03 25.35 -2.85
N THR A 346 -6.06 26.69 -3.00
CA THR A 346 -7.20 27.43 -3.57
C THR A 346 -7.27 27.31 -5.10
N PHE A 347 -6.12 27.15 -5.78
CA PHE A 347 -6.08 26.99 -7.24
C PHE A 347 -6.48 25.57 -7.67
N THR A 348 -6.15 24.55 -6.88
CA THR A 348 -6.52 23.15 -7.15
C THR A 348 -7.82 22.72 -6.48
N GLY A 349 -8.31 23.48 -5.49
CA GLY A 349 -9.49 23.15 -4.70
C GLY A 349 -9.25 22.02 -3.69
N THR A 350 -7.99 21.68 -3.39
CA THR A 350 -7.66 20.53 -2.52
C THR A 350 -6.67 20.84 -1.40
N PRO A 351 -6.80 20.22 -0.21
CA PRO A 351 -5.95 20.50 0.95
C PRO A 351 -4.60 19.75 0.86
N HIS A 352 -3.78 20.07 -0.14
CA HIS A 352 -2.52 19.35 -0.40
C HIS A 352 -1.61 19.26 0.82
N THR A 353 -1.49 20.35 1.57
CA THR A 353 -0.62 20.43 2.75
C THR A 353 -0.99 19.38 3.80
N ALA A 354 -2.29 19.10 3.97
CA ALA A 354 -2.80 18.12 4.93
C ALA A 354 -2.48 16.68 4.52
N ALA A 355 -2.67 16.41 3.23
CA ALA A 355 -2.46 15.10 2.63
C ALA A 355 -0.96 14.73 2.58
N GLU A 356 -0.11 15.69 2.20
CA GLU A 356 1.35 15.54 2.20
C GLU A 356 1.88 15.28 3.62
N SER A 357 1.40 16.03 4.62
CA SER A 357 1.83 15.84 6.00
C SER A 357 1.34 14.51 6.61
N TYR A 358 0.12 14.07 6.27
CA TYR A 358 -0.37 12.71 6.61
C TYR A 358 0.54 11.65 6.06
N GLN A 359 0.84 11.75 4.77
CA GLN A 359 1.71 10.82 4.08
C GLN A 359 3.09 10.78 4.74
N ASP A 360 3.73 11.93 4.97
CA ASP A 360 5.08 11.99 5.52
C ASP A 360 5.17 11.44 6.94
N ASP A 361 4.19 11.74 7.80
CA ASP A 361 4.14 11.18 9.16
C ASP A 361 4.02 9.66 9.14
N ARG A 362 3.22 9.10 8.22
CA ARG A 362 3.06 7.65 8.07
C ARG A 362 4.29 7.00 7.43
N LEU A 363 4.97 7.68 6.51
CA LEU A 363 6.16 7.17 5.83
C LEU A 363 7.41 7.15 6.72
N LYS A 364 7.43 7.84 7.87
CA LYS A 364 8.51 7.71 8.86
C LYS A 364 8.74 6.25 9.26
N ALA A 365 7.66 5.48 9.42
CA ALA A 365 7.71 4.05 9.73
C ALA A 365 8.32 3.18 8.61
N TYR A 366 8.40 3.73 7.39
CA TYR A 366 8.93 3.07 6.19
C TYR A 366 10.21 3.73 5.67
N SER A 367 10.86 4.57 6.48
CA SER A 367 12.07 5.30 6.08
C SER A 367 13.20 4.36 5.64
N GLU A 368 13.38 3.24 6.34
CA GLU A 368 14.34 2.21 5.97
C GLU A 368 13.99 1.45 4.68
N GLN A 369 12.71 1.38 4.34
CA GLN A 369 12.15 0.75 3.13
C GLN A 369 12.04 1.73 1.95
N THR A 370 12.45 2.99 2.16
CA THR A 370 12.36 4.05 1.16
C THR A 370 13.71 4.24 0.47
N VAL A 371 13.70 4.20 -0.86
CA VAL A 371 14.81 4.60 -1.71
C VAL A 371 14.44 5.91 -2.41
N THR A 372 15.36 6.87 -2.35
CA THR A 372 15.21 8.16 -3.04
C THR A 372 16.05 8.12 -4.31
N LEU A 373 15.39 8.24 -5.46
CA LEU A 373 16.07 8.29 -6.75
C LEU A 373 16.73 9.66 -6.91
N PRO A 374 18.05 9.70 -7.18
CA PRO A 374 18.75 10.95 -7.39
C PRO A 374 18.25 11.62 -8.67
N LEU A 375 18.08 12.93 -8.61
CA LEU A 375 17.65 13.74 -9.75
C LEU A 375 18.59 14.91 -10.03
N ASN A 376 19.65 15.05 -9.25
CA ASN A 376 20.67 16.07 -9.45
C ASN A 376 22.02 15.41 -9.72
N SER A 377 22.67 15.83 -10.82
CA SER A 377 23.98 15.36 -11.21
C SER A 377 24.75 16.40 -12.01
N ASP A 378 25.98 16.06 -12.40
CA ASP A 378 26.79 16.82 -13.36
C ASP A 378 26.11 17.00 -14.73
N LYS A 379 25.13 16.15 -15.06
CA LYS A 379 24.35 16.20 -16.32
C LYS A 379 23.09 17.06 -16.23
N GLY A 380 22.74 17.57 -15.05
CA GLY A 380 21.62 18.49 -14.86
C GLY A 380 20.89 18.32 -13.52
N ASP A 381 20.04 19.30 -13.21
CA ASP A 381 19.14 19.28 -12.05
C ASP A 381 17.69 19.10 -12.49
N TYR A 382 17.12 17.95 -12.14
CA TYR A 382 15.77 17.52 -12.50
C TYR A 382 14.84 17.43 -11.27
N ARG A 383 15.22 18.02 -10.13
CA ARG A 383 14.43 17.96 -8.89
C ARG A 383 13.20 18.88 -8.92
N GLY A 384 13.28 20.00 -9.63
CA GLY A 384 12.21 20.99 -9.67
C GLY A 384 10.95 20.57 -10.45
N LEU A 385 9.89 21.38 -10.33
CA LEU A 385 8.66 21.17 -11.11
C LEU A 385 8.91 21.38 -12.61
N LEU A 386 9.50 22.51 -13.00
CA LEU A 386 9.75 22.87 -14.41
C LEU A 386 10.85 22.01 -15.05
N GLY A 387 11.97 21.84 -14.36
CA GLY A 387 13.11 21.06 -14.86
C GLY A 387 12.94 19.54 -14.73
N GLY A 388 12.01 19.08 -13.89
CA GLY A 388 11.78 17.67 -13.59
C GLY A 388 10.37 17.22 -13.93
N THR A 389 9.40 17.59 -13.09
CA THR A 389 8.03 17.02 -13.13
C THR A 389 7.32 17.24 -14.47
N VAL A 390 7.50 18.40 -15.12
CA VAL A 390 6.89 18.69 -16.43
C VAL A 390 7.90 18.71 -17.57
N ASN A 391 9.16 18.31 -17.33
CA ASN A 391 10.20 18.27 -18.35
C ASN A 391 10.11 17.02 -19.21
N PHE A 392 9.17 17.03 -20.15
CA PHE A 392 8.95 15.92 -21.08
C PHE A 392 9.90 15.93 -22.28
N THR A 393 10.84 16.88 -22.36
CA THR A 393 11.76 17.09 -23.48
C THR A 393 13.19 16.59 -23.21
N MET A 394 13.37 15.71 -22.22
CA MET A 394 14.68 15.14 -21.89
C MET A 394 15.27 14.35 -23.07
N THR A 395 16.55 14.59 -23.35
CA THR A 395 17.30 13.87 -24.40
C THR A 395 17.56 12.42 -24.01
N CYS A 396 17.81 11.55 -24.99
CA CYS A 396 18.09 10.13 -24.75
C CYS A 396 19.27 9.93 -23.77
N GLU A 397 20.34 10.71 -23.89
CA GLU A 397 21.50 10.65 -22.98
C GLU A 397 21.11 10.99 -21.53
N GLN A 398 20.29 12.03 -21.33
CA GLN A 398 19.78 12.41 -20.01
C GLN A 398 18.88 11.33 -19.41
N LYS A 399 17.98 10.74 -20.22
CA LYS A 399 17.13 9.62 -19.79
C LYS A 399 17.98 8.44 -19.33
N GLN A 400 18.97 8.03 -20.13
CA GLN A 400 19.88 6.93 -19.80
C GLN A 400 20.70 7.20 -18.54
N HIS A 401 21.18 8.44 -18.37
CA HIS A 401 21.92 8.83 -17.16
C HIS A 401 21.07 8.70 -15.90
N LEU A 402 19.86 9.26 -15.89
CA LEU A 402 18.93 9.16 -14.74
C LEU A 402 18.56 7.70 -14.44
N GLN A 403 18.37 6.87 -15.47
CA GLN A 403 18.14 5.44 -15.30
C GLN A 403 19.35 4.73 -14.66
N ALA A 404 20.57 5.03 -15.10
CA ALA A 404 21.78 4.45 -14.52
C ALA A 404 21.95 4.83 -13.05
N GLN A 405 21.71 6.09 -12.68
CA GLN A 405 21.78 6.53 -11.29
C GLN A 405 20.69 5.88 -10.42
N ALA A 406 19.46 5.78 -10.94
CA ALA A 406 18.37 5.10 -10.25
C ALA A 406 18.68 3.61 -10.02
N ARG A 407 19.25 2.94 -11.02
CA ARG A 407 19.72 1.55 -10.91
C ARG A 407 20.73 1.40 -9.78
N GLN A 408 21.76 2.24 -9.76
CA GLN A 408 22.79 2.20 -8.71
C GLN A 408 22.21 2.44 -7.31
N ALA A 409 21.35 3.45 -7.16
CA ALA A 409 20.70 3.77 -5.88
C ALA A 409 19.86 2.61 -5.36
N VAL A 410 19.09 1.96 -6.23
CA VAL A 410 18.24 0.81 -5.85
C VAL A 410 19.09 -0.41 -5.56
N SER A 411 20.11 -0.73 -6.37
CA SER A 411 21.03 -1.85 -6.08
C SER A 411 21.73 -1.67 -4.73
N GLY A 412 22.23 -0.48 -4.43
CA GLY A 412 22.84 -0.17 -3.13
C GLY A 412 21.85 -0.29 -1.96
N HIS A 413 20.61 0.16 -2.16
CA HIS A 413 19.55 -0.01 -1.16
C HIS A 413 19.25 -1.48 -0.90
N LEU A 414 19.05 -2.29 -1.94
CA LEU A 414 18.76 -3.72 -1.83
C LEU A 414 19.88 -4.48 -1.10
N GLN A 415 21.14 -4.16 -1.39
CA GLN A 415 22.31 -4.74 -0.70
C GLN A 415 22.35 -4.34 0.77
N LYS A 416 22.09 -3.06 1.08
CA LYS A 416 22.04 -2.59 2.46
C LYS A 416 20.98 -3.35 3.26
N ARG A 417 19.77 -3.53 2.69
CA ARG A 417 18.67 -4.24 3.36
C ARG A 417 18.99 -5.71 3.66
N GLU A 418 19.79 -6.37 2.83
CA GLU A 418 20.24 -7.75 3.10
C GLU A 418 21.20 -7.87 4.29
N LEU A 419 21.91 -6.80 4.63
CA LEU A 419 22.85 -6.76 5.75
C LEU A 419 22.16 -6.47 7.10
N GLU A 420 20.96 -5.88 7.06
CA GLU A 420 20.18 -5.57 8.26
C GLU A 420 19.78 -6.85 9.02
N ARG A 421 19.72 -6.74 10.35
CA ARG A 421 19.32 -7.84 11.23
C ARG A 421 18.32 -7.34 12.26
N GLU A 422 17.11 -7.89 12.19
CA GLU A 422 16.06 -7.69 13.18
C GLU A 422 16.22 -8.72 14.30
N ARG A 423 16.01 -8.30 15.55
CA ARG A 423 16.06 -9.17 16.73
C ARG A 423 14.73 -9.13 17.45
N HIS A 424 14.17 -10.31 17.72
CA HIS A 424 12.91 -10.47 18.42
C HIS A 424 13.10 -11.41 19.60
N ALA A 425 12.71 -10.95 20.79
CA ALA A 425 12.72 -11.76 21.99
C ALA A 425 11.33 -12.35 22.23
N PHE A 426 11.29 -13.64 22.58
CA PHE A 426 10.09 -14.39 22.92
C PHE A 426 10.26 -15.05 24.29
N PRO A 427 9.17 -15.19 25.07
CA PRO A 427 9.23 -15.87 26.36
C PRO A 427 9.65 -17.33 26.25
N SER A 428 9.29 -18.00 25.15
CA SER A 428 9.60 -19.41 24.93
C SER A 428 9.81 -19.74 23.43
N LEU A 429 10.32 -20.95 23.16
CA LEU A 429 10.42 -21.48 21.80
C LEU A 429 9.05 -21.68 21.15
N ASN A 430 8.03 -22.05 21.93
CA ASN A 430 6.67 -22.18 21.42
C ASN A 430 6.15 -20.84 20.88
N ASP A 431 6.33 -19.75 21.63
CA ASP A 431 5.89 -18.41 21.21
C ASP A 431 6.61 -17.94 19.95
N ALA A 432 7.92 -18.21 19.85
CA ALA A 432 8.70 -17.95 18.66
C ALA A 432 8.16 -18.73 17.45
N VAL A 433 7.85 -20.02 17.63
CA VAL A 433 7.26 -20.86 16.57
C VAL A 433 5.85 -20.37 16.20
N MET A 434 5.01 -19.94 17.14
CA MET A 434 3.69 -19.37 16.85
C MET A 434 3.77 -18.07 16.04
N ALA A 435 4.86 -17.31 16.22
CA ALA A 435 5.12 -16.09 15.46
C ALA A 435 5.61 -16.36 14.02
N MET A 436 6.11 -17.55 13.68
CA MET A 436 6.53 -17.87 12.31
C MET A 436 5.32 -18.12 11.41
N ASP A 437 5.33 -17.61 10.18
CA ASP A 437 4.42 -18.10 9.15
C ASP A 437 4.79 -19.53 8.72
N ASP A 438 3.96 -20.17 7.88
CA ASP A 438 4.15 -21.56 7.48
C ASP A 438 5.43 -21.77 6.65
N GLN A 439 5.79 -20.79 5.80
CA GLN A 439 6.98 -20.87 4.95
C GLN A 439 8.27 -20.75 5.79
N MET A 440 8.29 -19.78 6.70
CA MET A 440 9.38 -19.59 7.65
C MET A 440 9.54 -20.81 8.55
N LEU A 441 8.43 -21.36 9.07
CA LEU A 441 8.47 -22.54 9.92
C LEU A 441 8.99 -23.77 9.16
N ALA A 442 8.54 -23.98 7.92
CA ALA A 442 9.01 -25.08 7.07
C ALA A 442 10.54 -25.03 6.88
N SER A 443 11.13 -23.84 6.76
CA SER A 443 12.58 -23.69 6.59
C SER A 443 13.40 -24.21 7.78
N VAL A 444 12.84 -24.22 8.99
CA VAL A 444 13.53 -24.61 10.23
C VAL A 444 12.99 -25.88 10.87
N GLN A 445 11.97 -26.50 10.27
CA GLN A 445 11.26 -27.65 10.82
C GLN A 445 12.20 -28.79 11.20
N ASP A 446 13.08 -29.24 10.30
CA ASP A 446 13.99 -30.37 10.55
C ASP A 446 14.98 -30.12 11.71
N LYS A 447 15.34 -28.85 11.93
CA LYS A 447 16.25 -28.47 13.02
C LYS A 447 15.48 -28.38 14.33
N LEU A 448 14.31 -27.77 14.32
CA LEU A 448 13.46 -27.64 15.51
C LEU A 448 12.89 -28.99 15.97
N GLN A 449 12.69 -29.95 15.06
CA GLN A 449 12.21 -31.29 15.39
C GLN A 449 13.18 -32.07 16.32
N LYS A 450 14.47 -31.69 16.34
CA LYS A 450 15.49 -32.30 17.21
C LYS A 450 15.43 -31.77 18.64
N ASP A 451 14.77 -30.62 18.85
CA ASP A 451 14.54 -30.05 20.16
C ASP A 451 13.18 -30.50 20.70
N PRO A 452 13.06 -31.02 21.94
CA PRO A 452 11.78 -31.49 22.48
C PRO A 452 10.67 -30.44 22.47
N ALA A 453 10.97 -29.20 22.86
CA ALA A 453 10.00 -28.10 22.84
C ALA A 453 9.69 -27.64 21.42
N GLY A 454 10.68 -27.67 20.52
CA GLY A 454 10.48 -27.43 19.09
C GLY A 454 9.55 -28.45 18.44
N ALA A 455 9.75 -29.74 18.70
CA ALA A 455 8.92 -30.83 18.21
C ALA A 455 7.46 -30.72 18.69
N GLU A 456 7.25 -30.32 19.94
CA GLU A 456 5.92 -30.10 20.50
C GLU A 456 5.20 -28.92 19.82
N ALA A 457 5.89 -27.80 19.63
CA ALA A 457 5.34 -26.63 18.95
C ALA A 457 5.02 -26.92 17.47
N LEU A 458 5.87 -27.68 16.79
CA LEU A 458 5.63 -28.16 15.42
C LEU A 458 4.39 -29.06 15.33
N ARG A 459 4.21 -29.95 16.31
CA ARG A 459 3.02 -30.80 16.38
C ARG A 459 1.75 -29.99 16.56
N PHE A 460 1.75 -29.00 17.47
CA PHE A 460 0.62 -28.09 17.63
C PHE A 460 0.28 -27.37 16.31
N ARG A 461 1.28 -26.83 15.61
CA ARG A 461 1.08 -26.14 14.33
C ARG A 461 0.44 -27.04 13.27
N LYS A 462 0.92 -28.28 13.17
CA LYS A 462 0.38 -29.26 12.24
C LYS A 462 -1.08 -29.61 12.57
N ASP A 463 -1.37 -29.87 13.84
CA ASP A 463 -2.72 -30.21 14.29
C ASP A 463 -3.68 -29.02 14.10
N ALA A 464 -3.20 -27.78 14.33
CA ALA A 464 -3.96 -26.55 14.11
C ALA A 464 -4.26 -26.33 12.63
N GLN A 465 -3.28 -26.55 11.75
CA GLN A 465 -3.49 -26.44 10.30
C GLN A 465 -4.53 -27.44 9.80
N GLN A 466 -4.51 -28.67 10.32
CA GLN A 466 -5.51 -29.68 9.99
C GLN A 466 -6.91 -29.30 10.49
N ALA A 467 -7.02 -28.81 11.73
CA ALA A 467 -8.29 -28.38 12.31
C ALA A 467 -8.88 -27.16 11.58
N LEU A 468 -8.05 -26.18 11.22
CA LEU A 468 -8.46 -25.01 10.42
C LEU A 468 -8.92 -25.42 9.01
N LYS A 469 -8.22 -26.36 8.37
CA LYS A 469 -8.63 -26.91 7.06
C LYS A 469 -9.95 -27.68 7.15
N ALA A 470 -10.16 -28.44 8.22
CA ALA A 470 -11.41 -29.14 8.46
C ALA A 470 -12.58 -28.18 8.68
N LEU A 471 -12.35 -27.08 9.41
CA LEU A 471 -13.33 -26.00 9.57
C LEU A 471 -13.65 -25.34 8.22
N ASP A 472 -12.64 -25.00 7.44
CA ASP A 472 -12.81 -24.40 6.11
C ASP A 472 -13.63 -25.29 5.18
N SER A 473 -13.30 -26.59 5.13
CA SER A 473 -14.05 -27.57 4.33
C SER A 473 -15.49 -27.73 4.80
N ALA A 474 -15.74 -27.70 6.11
CA ALA A 474 -17.10 -27.77 6.66
C ALA A 474 -17.96 -26.55 6.28
N ILE A 475 -17.34 -25.36 6.17
CA ILE A 475 -18.02 -24.15 5.70
C ILE A 475 -18.29 -24.22 4.20
N ALA A 476 -17.29 -24.65 3.42
CA ALA A 476 -17.43 -24.83 1.98
C ALA A 476 -18.58 -25.81 1.64
N GLU A 477 -18.70 -26.92 2.38
CA GLU A 477 -19.81 -27.87 2.24
C GLU A 477 -21.16 -27.24 2.60
N ALA A 478 -21.24 -26.47 3.69
CA ALA A 478 -22.48 -25.78 4.05
C ALA A 478 -22.93 -24.80 2.95
N ASN A 479 -21.97 -24.10 2.33
CA ASN A 479 -22.20 -23.17 1.23
C ASN A 479 -22.68 -23.84 -0.07
N GLN A 480 -22.60 -25.17 -0.21
CA GLN A 480 -23.19 -25.88 -1.35
C GLN A 480 -24.71 -25.95 -1.27
N SER A 481 -25.28 -25.89 -0.06
CA SER A 481 -26.72 -26.00 0.17
C SER A 481 -27.45 -24.65 0.20
N ASP A 482 -26.80 -23.59 0.70
CA ASP A 482 -27.34 -22.23 0.76
C ASP A 482 -26.17 -21.22 0.80
N THR A 483 -26.38 -20.04 0.23
CA THR A 483 -25.44 -18.91 0.32
C THR A 483 -25.40 -18.26 1.70
N SER A 484 -26.47 -18.39 2.50
CA SER A 484 -26.50 -17.93 3.88
C SER A 484 -25.95 -19.01 4.82
N LEU A 485 -24.73 -18.80 5.33
CA LEU A 485 -24.08 -19.76 6.21
C LEU A 485 -24.86 -19.94 7.53
N VAL A 486 -25.21 -21.19 7.85
CA VAL A 486 -25.78 -21.61 9.13
C VAL A 486 -24.81 -22.50 9.90
N MET A 487 -24.95 -22.54 11.23
CA MET A 487 -24.09 -23.39 12.08
C MET A 487 -24.50 -24.86 11.96
N THR A 488 -23.89 -25.59 11.03
CA THR A 488 -24.14 -27.03 10.84
C THR A 488 -23.47 -27.88 11.94
N PRO A 489 -23.91 -29.14 12.15
CA PRO A 489 -23.26 -30.05 13.09
C PRO A 489 -21.77 -30.25 12.80
N LYS A 490 -21.38 -30.25 11.51
CA LYS A 490 -19.99 -30.41 11.08
C LYS A 490 -19.14 -29.19 11.44
N ILE A 491 -19.65 -27.98 11.23
CA ILE A 491 -18.98 -26.73 11.65
C ILE A 491 -18.85 -26.69 13.18
N ALA A 492 -19.92 -27.02 13.91
CA ALA A 492 -19.89 -27.07 15.37
C ALA A 492 -18.85 -28.09 15.90
N SER A 493 -18.71 -29.23 15.23
CA SER A 493 -17.68 -30.23 15.55
C SER A 493 -16.26 -29.71 15.30
N ALA A 494 -16.03 -29.09 14.14
CA ALA A 494 -14.73 -28.50 13.81
C ALA A 494 -14.31 -27.41 14.81
N LEU A 495 -15.26 -26.58 15.27
CA LEU A 495 -15.02 -25.57 16.31
C LEU A 495 -14.69 -26.20 17.68
N ARG A 496 -15.37 -27.28 18.07
CA ARG A 496 -15.02 -28.03 19.30
C ARG A 496 -13.63 -28.63 19.22
N ASN A 497 -13.22 -29.12 18.05
CA ASN A 497 -11.88 -29.65 17.84
C ASN A 497 -10.81 -28.55 17.95
N LEU A 498 -11.09 -27.34 17.45
CA LEU A 498 -10.20 -26.18 17.63
C LEU A 498 -10.10 -25.76 19.09
N ASP A 499 -11.22 -25.70 19.81
CA ASP A 499 -11.23 -25.39 21.25
C ASP A 499 -10.44 -26.42 22.06
N ALA A 500 -10.56 -27.71 21.71
CA ALA A 500 -9.84 -28.80 22.37
C ALA A 500 -8.33 -28.79 22.07
N LEU A 501 -7.92 -28.18 20.96
CA LEU A 501 -6.50 -28.07 20.60
C LEU A 501 -5.77 -27.01 21.44
N ALA A 502 -6.47 -25.96 21.85
CA ALA A 502 -5.91 -24.89 22.66
C ALA A 502 -5.61 -25.40 24.08
N ARG A 503 -4.31 -25.46 24.43
CA ARG A 503 -3.83 -25.91 25.73
C ARG A 503 -3.63 -24.76 26.69
N ARG A 504 -3.47 -23.55 26.16
CA ARG A 504 -3.28 -22.32 26.92
C ARG A 504 -4.13 -21.17 26.38
N PRO A 505 -4.38 -20.10 27.14
CA PRO A 505 -5.09 -18.93 26.65
C PRO A 505 -4.48 -18.31 25.40
N GLU A 506 -3.14 -18.32 25.29
CA GLU A 506 -2.43 -17.76 24.13
C GLU A 506 -2.72 -18.53 22.83
N ASP A 507 -2.98 -19.83 22.92
CA ASP A 507 -3.36 -20.67 21.78
C ASP A 507 -4.75 -20.27 21.25
N ILE A 508 -5.69 -19.91 22.14
CA ILE A 508 -7.02 -19.44 21.77
C ILE A 508 -6.92 -18.14 20.98
N ASP A 509 -6.13 -17.19 21.47
CA ASP A 509 -5.90 -15.90 20.80
C ASP A 509 -5.18 -16.06 19.46
N TRP A 510 -4.19 -16.96 19.41
CA TRP A 510 -3.50 -17.28 18.16
C TRP A 510 -4.44 -17.89 17.12
N LEU A 511 -5.26 -18.87 17.51
CA LEU A 511 -6.27 -19.46 16.62
C LEU A 511 -7.31 -18.44 16.19
N GLY A 512 -7.78 -17.58 17.11
CA GLY A 512 -8.74 -16.52 16.81
C GLY A 512 -8.21 -15.52 15.77
N LYS A 513 -6.92 -15.17 15.86
CA LYS A 513 -6.20 -14.38 14.85
C LYS A 513 -6.09 -15.07 13.49
N ARG A 514 -5.91 -16.39 13.45
CA ARG A 514 -5.89 -17.19 12.21
C ARG A 514 -7.26 -17.25 11.54
N LEU A 515 -8.34 -17.28 12.30
CA LEU A 515 -9.70 -17.14 11.74
C LEU A 515 -9.93 -15.76 11.10
N ASN A 516 -9.16 -14.74 11.48
CA ASN A 516 -9.15 -13.41 10.87
C ASN A 516 -8.12 -13.26 9.74
N ALA A 517 -7.66 -14.36 9.12
CA ALA A 517 -6.78 -14.29 7.97
C ALA A 517 -7.41 -13.46 6.82
N PRO A 518 -6.71 -12.46 6.27
CA PRO A 518 -7.19 -11.71 5.11
C PRO A 518 -7.44 -12.63 3.92
N GLY A 519 -8.47 -12.33 3.11
CA GLY A 519 -8.79 -13.08 1.89
C GLY A 519 -9.46 -14.45 2.11
N GLN A 520 -9.60 -14.93 3.35
CA GLN A 520 -10.25 -16.21 3.61
C GLN A 520 -11.78 -16.08 3.78
N ARG A 521 -12.49 -16.11 2.66
CA ARG A 521 -13.94 -15.86 2.57
C ARG A 521 -14.77 -16.71 3.53
N ASN A 522 -14.47 -18.00 3.63
CA ASN A 522 -15.23 -18.93 4.47
C ASN A 522 -15.18 -18.52 5.95
N PHE A 523 -14.00 -18.15 6.45
CA PHE A 523 -13.87 -17.69 7.84
C PHE A 523 -14.55 -16.35 8.06
N GLN A 524 -14.50 -15.43 7.10
CA GLN A 524 -15.24 -14.16 7.20
C GLN A 524 -16.75 -14.39 7.34
N GLN A 525 -17.34 -15.31 6.56
CA GLN A 525 -18.76 -15.68 6.73
C GLN A 525 -19.04 -16.25 8.13
N LEU A 526 -18.16 -17.13 8.63
CA LEU A 526 -18.28 -17.70 9.97
C LEU A 526 -18.23 -16.62 11.07
N LEU A 527 -17.32 -15.64 10.95
CA LEU A 527 -17.20 -14.54 11.90
C LEU A 527 -18.48 -13.70 11.95
N GLN A 528 -19.13 -13.45 10.81
CA GLN A 528 -20.42 -12.75 10.77
C GLN A 528 -21.53 -13.53 11.49
N VAL A 529 -21.56 -14.86 11.34
CA VAL A 529 -22.50 -15.72 12.08
C VAL A 529 -22.20 -15.69 13.59
N GLY A 530 -20.92 -15.73 13.96
CA GLY A 530 -20.46 -15.62 15.35
C GLY A 530 -20.86 -14.29 16.00
N ALA A 531 -20.67 -13.17 15.30
CA ALA A 531 -21.00 -11.83 15.77
C ALA A 531 -22.49 -11.67 16.07
N LYS A 532 -23.39 -12.23 15.22
CA LYS A 532 -24.84 -12.20 15.44
C LYS A 532 -25.32 -13.03 16.63
N ARG A 533 -24.59 -14.09 17.00
CA ARG A 533 -24.93 -14.95 18.15
C ARG A 533 -24.41 -14.40 19.48
N GLY A 534 -23.31 -13.64 19.46
CA GLY A 534 -22.74 -13.02 20.67
C GLY A 534 -23.60 -11.90 21.28
N THR A 535 -24.59 -11.38 20.56
CA THR A 535 -25.54 -10.35 21.03
C THR A 535 -26.78 -10.93 21.72
N GLY A 536 -26.96 -12.26 21.76
CA GLY A 536 -28.03 -12.95 22.47
C GLY A 536 -27.48 -13.69 23.70
N ASN A 537 -28.27 -13.77 24.78
CA ASN A 537 -27.90 -14.37 26.07
C ASN A 537 -27.06 -15.64 25.92
N GLY A 538 -25.80 -15.54 26.36
CA GLY A 538 -24.74 -16.49 26.14
C GLY A 538 -24.97 -17.87 26.77
N SER A 539 -25.06 -18.89 25.93
CA SER A 539 -24.43 -20.19 26.17
C SER A 539 -24.26 -20.90 24.82
N GLY A 540 -23.04 -21.38 24.51
CA GLY A 540 -22.80 -22.26 23.36
C GLY A 540 -21.88 -21.77 22.23
N LEU A 541 -21.16 -20.65 22.37
CA LEU A 541 -20.12 -20.27 21.40
C LEU A 541 -18.78 -20.90 21.76
N SER A 542 -18.05 -21.38 20.74
CA SER A 542 -16.68 -21.86 20.87
C SER A 542 -15.77 -20.74 21.37
N LYS A 543 -14.81 -21.06 22.26
CA LYS A 543 -13.87 -20.09 22.82
C LYS A 543 -13.02 -19.44 21.73
N VAL A 544 -12.53 -20.25 20.77
CA VAL A 544 -11.76 -19.78 19.62
C VAL A 544 -12.61 -18.86 18.74
N LEU A 545 -13.88 -19.21 18.47
CA LEU A 545 -14.76 -18.35 17.69
C LEU A 545 -15.05 -17.03 18.41
N SER A 546 -15.26 -17.05 19.72
CA SER A 546 -15.45 -15.83 20.52
C SER A 546 -14.22 -14.92 20.45
N SER A 547 -13.01 -15.45 20.65
CA SER A 547 -11.76 -14.69 20.50
C SER A 547 -11.62 -14.13 19.07
N ALA A 548 -11.95 -14.92 18.05
CA ALA A 548 -11.92 -14.48 16.66
C ALA A 548 -12.90 -13.33 16.37
N VAL A 549 -14.12 -13.35 16.91
CA VAL A 549 -15.09 -12.26 16.75
C VAL A 549 -14.60 -10.99 17.45
N THR A 550 -14.03 -11.11 18.65
CA THR A 550 -13.43 -9.95 19.36
C THR A 550 -12.28 -9.35 18.56
N GLU A 551 -11.40 -10.17 17.98
CA GLU A 551 -10.31 -9.71 17.12
C GLU A 551 -10.83 -9.04 15.83
N MET A 552 -11.89 -9.58 15.22
CA MET A 552 -12.55 -8.97 14.05
C MET A 552 -13.06 -7.55 14.40
N GLN A 553 -13.81 -7.42 15.49
CA GLN A 553 -14.36 -6.14 15.93
C GLN A 553 -13.27 -5.13 16.25
N LYS A 554 -12.17 -5.57 16.88
CA LYS A 554 -11.00 -4.74 17.15
C LYS A 554 -10.37 -4.21 15.86
N ARG A 555 -10.24 -5.06 14.83
CA ARG A 555 -9.73 -4.64 13.51
C ARG A 555 -10.66 -3.65 12.84
N ASP A 556 -11.97 -3.88 12.89
CA ASP A 556 -12.97 -2.96 12.34
C ASP A 556 -12.86 -1.56 12.95
N ILE A 557 -12.68 -1.46 14.27
CA ILE A 557 -12.42 -0.18 14.95
C ILE A 557 -11.11 0.43 14.49
N GLY A 558 -10.05 -0.36 14.36
CA GLY A 558 -8.77 0.09 13.82
C GLY A 558 -8.88 0.68 12.40
N VAL A 559 -9.68 0.06 11.52
CA VAL A 559 -9.95 0.57 10.16
C VAL A 559 -10.75 1.87 10.22
N LYS A 560 -11.84 1.91 10.99
CA LYS A 560 -12.67 3.12 11.16
C LYS A 560 -11.86 4.29 11.73
N ALA A 561 -11.00 4.04 12.71
CA ALA A 561 -10.08 5.02 13.28
C ALA A 561 -9.12 5.58 12.24
N ALA A 562 -8.48 4.71 11.43
CA ALA A 562 -7.58 5.16 10.37
C ALA A 562 -8.30 6.02 9.32
N ASN A 563 -9.50 5.60 8.90
CA ASN A 563 -10.32 6.37 7.96
C ASN A 563 -10.73 7.73 8.55
N PHE A 564 -11.19 7.76 9.80
CA PHE A 564 -11.56 9.03 10.45
C PHE A 564 -10.38 9.98 10.62
N ILE A 565 -9.20 9.46 10.97
CA ILE A 565 -7.96 10.24 11.03
C ILE A 565 -7.67 10.88 9.67
N ARG A 566 -7.70 10.08 8.60
CA ARG A 566 -7.39 10.52 7.24
C ARG A 566 -8.41 11.53 6.70
N GLU A 567 -9.70 11.24 6.82
CA GLU A 567 -10.76 12.02 6.15
C GLU A 567 -11.25 13.22 6.96
N VAL A 568 -11.12 13.21 8.29
CA VAL A 568 -11.69 14.25 9.17
C VAL A 568 -10.60 15.02 9.90
N ILE A 569 -9.70 14.31 10.58
CA ILE A 569 -8.72 14.95 11.46
C ILE A 569 -7.65 15.68 10.65
N TYR A 570 -7.00 15.03 9.70
CA TYR A 570 -5.89 15.63 8.96
C TYR A 570 -6.30 16.89 8.16
N PRO A 571 -7.42 16.89 7.41
CA PRO A 571 -7.90 18.11 6.74
C PRO A 571 -8.16 19.26 7.72
N SER A 572 -8.65 18.95 8.92
CA SER A 572 -8.88 19.95 9.96
C SER A 572 -7.57 20.41 10.62
N LEU A 573 -6.65 19.49 10.89
CA LEU A 573 -5.39 19.73 11.60
C LEU A 573 -4.47 20.67 10.82
N TYR A 574 -4.40 20.48 9.51
CA TYR A 574 -3.53 21.26 8.62
C TYR A 574 -4.24 22.43 7.93
N ARG A 575 -5.49 22.74 8.35
CA ARG A 575 -6.21 23.91 7.85
C ARG A 575 -5.42 25.19 8.17
N PRO A 576 -5.18 26.08 7.18
CA PRO A 576 -4.45 27.32 7.43
C PRO A 576 -5.08 28.18 8.52
N GLY A 577 -4.22 28.63 9.44
CA GLY A 577 -4.60 29.44 10.60
C GLY A 577 -5.41 28.68 11.67
N GLN A 578 -5.39 27.35 11.72
CA GLN A 578 -6.05 26.59 12.79
C GLN A 578 -5.53 27.03 14.19
N PRO A 579 -6.40 27.29 15.19
CA PRO A 579 -5.97 27.66 16.54
C PRO A 579 -5.13 26.56 17.19
N ALA A 580 -4.09 26.93 17.96
CA ALA A 580 -3.20 25.99 18.63
C ALA A 580 -3.95 24.97 19.53
N ALA A 581 -4.99 25.42 20.24
CA ALA A 581 -5.84 24.53 21.05
C ALA A 581 -6.59 23.47 20.21
N ASN A 582 -7.03 23.81 18.99
CA ASN A 582 -7.64 22.83 18.08
C ASN A 582 -6.57 21.88 17.52
N VAL A 583 -5.36 22.36 17.24
CA VAL A 583 -4.23 21.51 16.79
C VAL A 583 -3.88 20.48 17.86
N GLU A 584 -3.72 20.90 19.11
CA GLU A 584 -3.44 20.00 20.25
C GLU A 584 -4.56 18.97 20.45
N LEU A 585 -5.82 19.40 20.40
CA LEU A 585 -6.99 18.52 20.49
C LEU A 585 -6.98 17.44 19.39
N LEU A 586 -6.74 17.84 18.15
CA LEU A 586 -6.73 16.94 17.00
C LEU A 586 -5.53 15.97 17.04
N GLN A 587 -4.35 16.43 17.44
CA GLN A 587 -3.17 15.56 17.62
C GLN A 587 -3.39 14.54 18.75
N ARG A 588 -4.05 14.95 19.85
CA ARG A 588 -4.46 14.03 20.90
C ARG A 588 -5.46 13.00 20.37
N ALA A 589 -6.46 13.44 19.61
CA ALA A 589 -7.43 12.53 19.01
C ALA A 589 -6.78 11.49 18.09
N VAL A 590 -5.73 11.84 17.33
CA VAL A 590 -4.96 10.86 16.53
C VAL A 590 -4.35 9.76 17.40
N ARG A 591 -3.76 10.13 18.56
CA ARG A 591 -3.19 9.14 19.50
C ARG A 591 -4.27 8.26 20.11
N ASP A 592 -5.31 8.87 20.64
CA ASP A 592 -6.40 8.16 21.32
C ASP A 592 -7.15 7.21 20.34
N LEU A 593 -7.34 7.61 19.08
CA LEU A 593 -7.89 6.74 18.02
C LEU A 593 -6.93 5.62 17.60
N GLY A 594 -5.62 5.83 17.72
CA GLY A 594 -4.61 4.81 17.47
C GLY A 594 -4.68 3.65 18.46
N GLU A 595 -5.10 3.95 19.70
CA GLU A 595 -5.25 3.00 20.81
C GLU A 595 -6.66 2.41 20.94
N ALA A 596 -7.66 3.00 20.28
CA ALA A 596 -9.04 2.54 20.35
C ALA A 596 -9.20 1.10 19.82
N THR A 597 -9.79 0.23 20.65
CA THR A 597 -10.10 -1.16 20.34
C THR A 597 -11.59 -1.47 20.37
N THR A 598 -12.39 -0.57 20.93
CA THR A 598 -13.84 -0.74 21.08
C THR A 598 -14.64 0.44 20.47
N PRO A 599 -15.92 0.24 20.11
CA PRO A 599 -16.79 1.33 19.69
C PRO A 599 -16.93 2.45 20.72
N HIS A 600 -16.92 2.11 22.02
CA HIS A 600 -17.03 3.08 23.11
C HIS A 600 -15.80 3.99 23.18
N GLU A 601 -14.59 3.44 23.08
CA GLU A 601 -13.35 4.22 23.02
C GLU A 601 -13.32 5.12 21.79
N PHE A 602 -13.69 4.60 20.62
CA PHE A 602 -13.79 5.37 19.38
C PHE A 602 -14.77 6.56 19.53
N ASN A 603 -15.99 6.30 19.99
CA ASN A 603 -17.01 7.33 20.19
C ASN A 603 -16.59 8.37 21.23
N ARG A 604 -15.92 7.96 22.31
CA ARG A 604 -15.38 8.89 23.32
C ARG A 604 -14.42 9.91 22.71
N VAL A 605 -13.59 9.51 21.75
CA VAL A 605 -12.70 10.46 21.06
C VAL A 605 -13.50 11.44 20.20
N LEU A 606 -14.48 10.94 19.45
CA LEU A 606 -15.37 11.77 18.62
C LEU A 606 -16.16 12.77 19.47
N ASP A 607 -16.75 12.33 20.58
CA ASP A 607 -17.45 13.20 21.54
C ASP A 607 -16.49 14.26 22.13
N GLY A 608 -15.24 13.88 22.38
CA GLY A 608 -14.18 14.78 22.78
C GLY A 608 -13.92 15.89 21.76
N ILE A 609 -13.89 15.55 20.47
CA ILE A 609 -13.77 16.53 19.37
C ILE A 609 -15.01 17.43 19.33
N VAL A 610 -16.21 16.85 19.31
CA VAL A 610 -17.49 17.60 19.24
C VAL A 610 -17.59 18.61 20.38
N LYS A 611 -17.18 18.23 21.59
CA LYS A 611 -17.29 19.07 22.78
C LYS A 611 -16.26 20.21 22.82
N HIS A 612 -15.03 19.99 22.34
CA HIS A 612 -13.92 20.92 22.57
C HIS A 612 -13.42 21.63 21.31
N TYR A 613 -13.80 21.18 20.12
CA TYR A 613 -13.39 21.81 18.86
C TYR A 613 -14.09 23.15 18.68
N ARG A 614 -13.33 24.24 18.59
CA ARG A 614 -13.88 25.59 18.42
C ARG A 614 -13.94 25.96 16.95
N ALA A 615 -15.15 25.98 16.39
CA ALA A 615 -15.38 26.45 15.03
C ALA A 615 -15.16 27.96 14.92
N ARG A 616 -14.64 28.42 13.78
CA ARG A 616 -14.64 29.84 13.42
C ARG A 616 -15.98 30.17 12.79
N ASN A 617 -16.79 31.01 13.43
CA ASN A 617 -17.93 31.63 12.76
C ASN A 617 -17.40 32.47 11.60
N LYS A 618 -17.61 31.99 10.38
CA LYS A 618 -17.46 32.80 9.15
C LYS A 618 -18.88 33.09 8.66
N PRO A 619 -19.50 34.21 9.05
CA PRO A 619 -20.88 34.53 8.65
C PRO A 619 -21.08 34.70 7.13
N TRP A 620 -19.98 34.69 6.35
CA TRP A 620 -19.95 34.73 4.88
C TRP A 620 -19.62 33.39 4.21
N GLY A 621 -19.34 32.33 4.98
CA GLY A 621 -19.27 30.98 4.42
C GLY A 621 -20.68 30.51 4.14
N LYS A 622 -21.09 30.45 2.87
CA LYS A 622 -22.39 29.88 2.50
C LYS A 622 -22.47 28.42 3.00
N PRO A 623 -23.68 27.95 3.40
CA PRO A 623 -23.91 26.55 3.74
C PRO A 623 -23.53 25.61 2.58
#